data_AF-K2SXN9-F1
#
_entry.id   AF-K2SXN9-F1
#
_cell.length_a   1.000
_cell.length_b   1.000
_cell.length_c   1.000
_cell.angle_alpha   90.00
_cell.angle_beta   90.00
_cell.angle_gamma   90.00
#
_symmetry.space_group_name_H-M   'P 1'
#
loop_
_entity.id
_entity.type
_entity.pdbx_description
1 polymer ?
#
loop_
_entity_poly.entity_id
_entity_poly.type
_entity_poly.pdbx_seq_one_letter_code
_entity_poly.pdbx_strand_id
1 'polypeptide(L)'
;MSEGPMHHAFKKRRRRLHQSAGAFVSSNIAFFSPRRLAALGQRLGHDRVKQVLDSIESTVREKITATDVIASSLNSSSGSKLYSQEPVSLLRAYIRCTYFDNVHPIYPFLNEHLFEQKAFGPHLGSFLARDPTWAALYYTVLALGCQYHGGGDFVPGRGKAWEFFSVALSLLPQFMLFGRSLANAQALVAMTIFSRNFVGLAIEDCLLGETARAARDLISYNANTSEANAEDVHRTFWVIYALEKDLCFVEGKSSFIADHDIGCPILKSSGGQFGDWDWPLTFARLARILTKTYESLFSVSATLQSLEEYYRAIDSCRADLEQWRAALPPAFQPESPLPASCRSTPAVMQVALRIRLSYYNLVIVLSRLTIHVDNGLDSERQSKSFDALLSSARSVLDLSSYIDQEPYMPIWILCSMPLTALFILFDFTVHKPTHPDTAINLKFLDVAAGYFSRLDLASAGAFPSGIVAEFAQIAHEHVRAVKLRETENQRDDLEIESNRPGSQEQWPLAPWSAQDTFNVCWLNALGTAFVIELTGMQHDSSDLMDTKMPVLSCMSDEFWEMTSRGAGLDLMSLFSGFTTSAPFIHQADSSGHNDPNLAKDS
;
A
#
# COMPACT_ATOMS: atom_id res chain seq x y z
N MET A 1 -23.49 9.31 -47.43
CA MET A 1 -23.33 7.87 -47.13
C MET A 1 -23.97 7.62 -45.78
N SER A 2 -24.73 6.54 -45.62
CA SER A 2 -25.49 6.25 -44.38
C SER A 2 -24.59 5.55 -43.34
N GLU A 3 -24.49 6.08 -42.12
CA GLU A 3 -23.88 5.33 -41.00
C GLU A 3 -24.82 4.18 -40.60
N GLY A 4 -24.37 2.94 -40.79
CA GLY A 4 -25.19 1.75 -40.52
C GLY A 4 -25.48 1.53 -39.02
N PRO A 5 -26.57 0.81 -38.68
CA PRO A 5 -27.04 0.66 -37.30
C PRO A 5 -26.03 -0.01 -36.35
N MET A 6 -25.14 -0.87 -36.84
CA MET A 6 -24.04 -1.42 -36.03
C MET A 6 -23.06 -0.33 -35.54
N HIS A 7 -22.77 0.70 -36.34
CA HIS A 7 -21.83 1.73 -35.95
C HIS A 7 -22.41 2.63 -34.84
N HIS A 8 -23.72 2.87 -34.88
CA HIS A 8 -24.47 3.55 -33.83
C HIS A 8 -24.55 2.70 -32.55
N ALA A 9 -24.73 1.38 -32.67
CA ALA A 9 -24.66 0.46 -31.53
C ALA A 9 -23.27 0.45 -30.86
N PHE A 10 -22.19 0.43 -31.64
CA PHE A 10 -20.82 0.55 -31.12
C PHE A 10 -20.56 1.90 -30.46
N LYS A 11 -20.95 3.03 -31.07
CA LYS A 11 -20.86 4.37 -30.44
C LYS A 11 -21.67 4.44 -29.14
N LYS A 12 -22.85 3.79 -29.06
CA LYS A 12 -23.70 3.74 -27.86
C LYS A 12 -23.12 2.82 -26.76
N ARG A 13 -22.48 1.70 -27.12
CA ARG A 13 -21.76 0.82 -26.18
C ARG A 13 -20.50 1.49 -25.64
N ARG A 14 -19.72 2.16 -26.51
CA ARG A 14 -18.54 2.96 -26.12
C ARG A 14 -18.90 4.18 -25.27
N ARG A 15 -20.04 4.84 -25.52
CA ARG A 15 -20.58 5.90 -24.63
C ARG A 15 -21.07 5.36 -23.28
N ARG A 16 -21.64 4.15 -23.21
CA ARG A 16 -21.96 3.52 -21.90
C ARG A 16 -20.71 3.13 -21.14
N LEU A 17 -19.68 2.59 -21.80
CA LEU A 17 -18.37 2.35 -21.19
C LEU A 17 -17.72 3.65 -20.70
N HIS A 18 -17.76 4.75 -21.46
CA HIS A 18 -17.29 6.08 -21.00
C HIS A 18 -18.23 6.81 -20.02
N GLN A 19 -19.44 6.31 -19.75
CA GLN A 19 -20.29 6.80 -18.65
C GLN A 19 -20.16 5.93 -17.39
N SER A 20 -19.72 4.68 -17.55
CA SER A 20 -19.31 3.76 -16.47
C SER A 20 -17.91 4.10 -15.96
N ALA A 21 -16.97 4.36 -16.89
CA ALA A 21 -15.68 4.96 -16.60
C ALA A 21 -15.87 6.48 -16.44
N GLY A 22 -16.16 6.90 -15.20
CA GLY A 22 -15.96 8.29 -14.80
C GLY A 22 -14.53 8.73 -15.13
N ALA A 23 -14.34 10.02 -15.43
CA ALA A 23 -13.06 10.54 -15.90
C ALA A 23 -11.89 10.04 -15.03
N PHE A 24 -10.94 9.34 -15.66
CA PHE A 24 -9.71 8.88 -15.02
C PHE A 24 -8.80 10.08 -14.75
N VAL A 25 -9.10 10.77 -13.64
CA VAL A 25 -8.26 11.75 -12.97
C VAL A 25 -7.93 11.17 -11.60
N SER A 26 -6.73 11.45 -11.08
CA SER A 26 -6.16 10.76 -9.93
C SER A 26 -7.04 10.83 -8.67
N SER A 27 -7.47 9.64 -8.22
CA SER A 27 -7.47 9.21 -6.82
C SER A 27 -8.12 10.12 -5.77
N ASN A 28 -9.45 10.08 -5.64
CA ASN A 28 -10.11 10.26 -4.34
C ASN A 28 -10.46 8.88 -3.78
N ILE A 29 -9.70 8.46 -2.77
CA ILE A 29 -9.65 7.06 -2.31
C ILE A 29 -10.62 6.88 -1.13
N ALA A 30 -11.67 6.08 -1.33
CA ALA A 30 -12.58 5.65 -0.27
C ALA A 30 -13.09 4.22 -0.56
N PHE A 31 -13.10 3.34 0.43
CA PHE A 31 -13.71 2.00 0.27
C PHE A 31 -15.21 2.10 -0.08
N PHE A 32 -15.86 3.13 0.47
CA PHE A 32 -17.23 3.53 0.11
C PHE A 32 -17.19 4.86 -0.64
N SER A 33 -17.35 4.82 -1.97
CA SER A 33 -17.54 6.05 -2.75
C SER A 33 -18.78 6.83 -2.27
N PRO A 34 -18.87 8.16 -2.48
CA PRO A 34 -20.02 8.96 -2.01
C PRO A 34 -21.39 8.46 -2.52
N ARG A 35 -21.42 7.89 -3.73
CA ARG A 35 -22.62 7.23 -4.28
C ARG A 35 -23.04 6.01 -3.47
N ARG A 36 -22.07 5.22 -2.99
CA ARG A 36 -22.31 4.04 -2.17
C ARG A 36 -22.70 4.40 -0.74
N LEU A 37 -22.13 5.45 -0.17
CA LEU A 37 -22.57 5.98 1.13
C LEU A 37 -24.04 6.44 1.06
N ALA A 38 -24.44 7.12 -0.01
CA ALA A 38 -25.85 7.47 -0.22
C ALA A 38 -26.75 6.23 -0.37
N ALA A 39 -26.32 5.20 -1.11
CA ALA A 39 -27.07 3.95 -1.27
C ALA A 39 -27.18 3.14 0.05
N LEU A 40 -26.12 3.11 0.86
CA LEU A 40 -26.12 2.51 2.19
C LEU A 40 -27.03 3.30 3.15
N GLY A 41 -26.97 4.64 3.14
CA GLY A 41 -27.85 5.49 3.93
C GLY A 41 -29.32 5.26 3.62
N GLN A 42 -29.67 5.15 2.33
CA GLN A 42 -31.03 4.78 1.87
C GLN A 42 -31.46 3.39 2.35
N ARG A 43 -30.57 2.38 2.29
CA ARG A 43 -30.90 1.00 2.68
C ARG A 43 -31.01 0.80 4.19
N LEU A 44 -30.18 1.51 4.96
CA LEU A 44 -30.20 1.51 6.42
C LEU A 44 -31.32 2.39 6.98
N GLY A 45 -31.73 3.43 6.24
CA GLY A 45 -32.69 4.44 6.68
C GLY A 45 -32.05 5.54 7.54
N HIS A 46 -30.71 5.63 7.60
CA HIS A 46 -29.96 6.60 8.39
C HIS A 46 -28.52 6.80 7.88
N ASP A 47 -27.92 7.95 8.14
CA ASP A 47 -26.56 8.28 7.69
C ASP A 47 -25.44 7.92 8.68
N ARG A 48 -25.70 7.09 9.71
CA ARG A 48 -24.70 6.70 10.74
C ARG A 48 -23.36 6.22 10.16
N VAL A 49 -23.39 5.41 9.10
CA VAL A 49 -22.16 4.91 8.43
C VAL A 49 -21.30 6.07 7.90
N LYS A 50 -21.94 7.11 7.37
CA LYS A 50 -21.22 8.31 6.93
C LYS A 50 -20.64 9.06 8.13
N GLN A 51 -21.43 9.28 9.19
CA GLN A 51 -20.98 9.95 10.41
C GLN A 51 -19.78 9.26 11.07
N VAL A 52 -19.78 7.92 11.09
CA VAL A 52 -18.65 7.08 11.53
C VAL A 52 -17.39 7.35 10.70
N LEU A 53 -17.50 7.36 9.37
CA LEU A 53 -16.37 7.60 8.47
C LEU A 53 -15.86 9.04 8.57
N ASP A 54 -16.76 10.03 8.61
CA ASP A 54 -16.46 11.44 8.80
C ASP A 54 -15.71 11.66 10.14
N SER A 55 -16.07 10.91 11.20
CA SER A 55 -15.41 10.98 12.52
C SER A 55 -14.07 10.24 12.58
N ILE A 56 -13.93 9.11 11.86
CA ILE A 56 -12.62 8.47 11.65
C ILE A 56 -11.69 9.43 10.91
N GLU A 57 -12.18 10.07 9.84
CA GLU A 57 -11.42 11.04 9.06
C GLU A 57 -11.01 12.25 9.89
N SER A 58 -11.92 12.85 10.68
CA SER A 58 -11.58 13.98 11.55
C SER A 58 -10.52 13.60 12.59
N THR A 59 -10.66 12.43 13.22
CA THR A 59 -9.71 11.94 14.22
C THR A 59 -8.33 11.63 13.61
N VAL A 60 -8.30 11.10 12.39
CA VAL A 60 -7.06 10.91 11.63
C VAL A 60 -6.45 12.27 11.31
N ARG A 61 -7.24 13.24 10.81
CA ARG A 61 -6.79 14.59 10.46
C ARG A 61 -6.21 15.36 11.66
N GLU A 62 -6.83 15.30 12.82
CA GLU A 62 -6.32 15.92 14.07
C GLU A 62 -4.97 15.32 14.51
N LYS A 63 -4.73 14.04 14.20
CA LYS A 63 -3.50 13.32 14.57
C LYS A 63 -2.42 13.35 13.49
N ILE A 64 -2.77 13.62 12.24
CA ILE A 64 -1.81 13.91 11.16
C ILE A 64 -1.35 15.37 11.26
N THR A 65 -0.75 15.71 12.39
CA THR A 65 0.25 16.80 12.52
C THR A 65 1.67 16.28 12.19
N ALA A 66 1.74 15.17 11.45
CA ALA A 66 2.98 14.48 11.11
C ALA A 66 3.97 15.34 10.31
N THR A 67 3.49 16.31 9.52
CA THR A 67 4.35 17.27 8.79
C THR A 67 5.16 18.13 9.75
N ASP A 68 4.55 18.63 10.84
CA ASP A 68 5.24 19.42 11.87
C ASP A 68 6.23 18.55 12.67
N VAL A 69 5.89 17.28 12.91
CA VAL A 69 6.76 16.31 13.57
C VAL A 69 7.98 15.95 12.71
N ILE A 70 7.81 15.79 11.40
CA ILE A 70 8.91 15.57 10.45
C ILE A 70 9.76 16.85 10.35
N ALA A 71 9.15 18.02 10.16
CA ALA A 71 9.87 19.29 10.04
C ALA A 71 10.66 19.63 11.32
N SER A 72 10.09 19.43 12.50
CA SER A 72 10.80 19.60 13.78
C SER A 72 11.91 18.57 13.98
N SER A 73 11.74 17.33 13.51
CA SER A 73 12.80 16.32 13.49
C SER A 73 13.96 16.71 12.56
N LEU A 74 13.67 17.19 11.35
CA LEU A 74 14.68 17.68 10.39
C LEU A 74 15.46 18.89 10.93
N ASN A 75 14.78 19.78 11.66
CA ASN A 75 15.39 20.94 12.31
C ASN A 75 16.14 20.61 13.63
N SER A 76 16.08 19.36 14.11
CA SER A 76 16.73 18.93 15.35
C SER A 76 18.22 18.65 15.16
N SER A 77 19.05 19.60 15.59
CA SER A 77 20.53 19.53 15.52
C SER A 77 21.20 18.64 16.58
N SER A 78 20.44 17.86 17.36
CA SER A 78 20.92 17.23 18.61
C SER A 78 21.39 15.77 18.53
N GLY A 79 21.59 15.22 17.32
CA GLY A 79 21.93 13.79 17.10
C GLY A 79 23.19 13.24 17.79
N SER A 80 24.06 14.11 18.33
CA SER A 80 25.26 13.73 19.07
C SER A 80 24.99 13.22 20.50
N LYS A 81 23.86 13.59 21.12
CA LYS A 81 23.62 13.35 22.57
C LYS A 81 22.94 12.03 22.90
N LEU A 82 22.12 11.49 21.99
CA LEU A 82 21.22 10.35 22.25
C LEU A 82 21.97 9.04 22.55
N TYR A 83 22.97 8.68 21.74
CA TYR A 83 23.82 7.51 22.00
C TYR A 83 24.54 7.58 23.36
N SER A 84 24.89 8.79 23.82
CA SER A 84 25.67 9.00 25.05
C SER A 84 24.85 8.92 26.34
N GLN A 85 23.52 8.84 26.25
CA GLN A 85 22.60 8.81 27.39
C GLN A 85 22.17 7.38 27.77
N GLU A 86 22.19 6.44 26.82
CA GLU A 86 21.71 5.09 27.03
C GLU A 86 22.81 4.11 27.47
N PRO A 87 22.50 3.10 28.32
CA PRO A 87 23.46 2.06 28.66
C PRO A 87 23.91 1.28 27.42
N VAL A 88 25.22 1.10 27.24
CA VAL A 88 25.80 0.33 26.11
C VAL A 88 25.28 -1.12 26.07
N SER A 89 24.91 -1.69 27.22
CA SER A 89 24.24 -3.00 27.31
C SER A 89 22.85 -3.00 26.66
N LEU A 90 22.08 -1.93 26.82
CA LEU A 90 20.73 -1.77 26.27
C LEU A 90 20.79 -1.54 24.75
N LEU A 91 21.71 -0.69 24.29
CA LEU A 91 21.96 -0.49 22.85
C LEU A 91 22.41 -1.79 22.16
N ARG A 92 23.22 -2.61 22.84
CA ARG A 92 23.59 -3.95 22.36
C ARG A 92 22.39 -4.91 22.32
N ALA A 93 21.47 -4.82 23.28
CA ALA A 93 20.24 -5.61 23.28
C ALA A 93 19.31 -5.21 22.13
N TYR A 94 19.18 -3.90 21.82
CA TYR A 94 18.40 -3.43 20.66
C TYR A 94 18.93 -3.94 19.33
N ILE A 95 20.26 -4.03 19.19
CA ILE A 95 20.88 -4.54 17.96
C ILE A 95 20.76 -6.07 17.88
N ARG A 96 21.26 -6.80 18.89
CA ARG A 96 21.28 -8.28 18.88
C ARG A 96 19.90 -8.88 19.13
N CYS A 97 19.43 -8.73 20.37
CA CYS A 97 18.31 -9.48 20.92
C CYS A 97 16.94 -9.05 20.38
N THR A 98 16.87 -7.93 19.64
CA THR A 98 15.62 -7.49 19.01
C THR A 98 15.73 -7.24 17.51
N TYR A 99 16.65 -6.41 17.01
CA TYR A 99 16.74 -6.18 15.56
C TYR A 99 17.19 -7.42 14.78
N PHE A 100 18.33 -8.04 15.13
CA PHE A 100 18.81 -9.24 14.44
C PHE A 100 17.94 -10.48 14.70
N ASP A 101 17.29 -10.57 15.87
CA ASP A 101 16.38 -11.67 16.18
C ASP A 101 14.95 -11.52 15.59
N ASN A 102 14.45 -10.31 15.34
CA ASN A 102 13.03 -10.12 14.96
C ASN A 102 12.79 -9.37 13.64
N VAL A 103 13.68 -8.47 13.22
CA VAL A 103 13.50 -7.63 12.02
C VAL A 103 14.36 -8.13 10.86
N HIS A 104 15.64 -8.38 11.11
CA HIS A 104 16.58 -8.87 10.11
C HIS A 104 16.18 -10.21 9.44
N PRO A 105 15.58 -11.21 10.13
CA PRO A 105 15.18 -12.46 9.47
C PRO A 105 14.09 -12.22 8.40
N ILE A 106 13.27 -11.19 8.58
CA ILE A 106 12.21 -10.78 7.65
C ILE A 106 12.80 -9.95 6.49
N TYR A 107 13.77 -9.10 6.81
CA TYR A 107 14.45 -8.16 5.90
C TYR A 107 15.98 -8.29 6.02
N PRO A 108 16.59 -9.35 5.47
CA PRO A 108 18.02 -9.62 5.67
C PRO A 108 18.89 -8.77 4.73
N PHE A 109 18.85 -7.44 4.83
CA PHE A 109 19.64 -6.54 3.97
C PHE A 109 21.04 -6.23 4.53
N LEU A 110 21.32 -6.57 5.79
CA LEU A 110 22.62 -6.35 6.44
C LEU A 110 23.43 -7.65 6.55
N ASN A 111 24.74 -7.50 6.60
CA ASN A 111 25.64 -8.52 7.13
C ASN A 111 25.80 -8.29 8.63
N GLU A 112 25.31 -9.23 9.46
CA GLU A 112 25.32 -9.11 10.91
C GLU A 112 26.73 -8.85 11.45
N HIS A 113 27.70 -9.70 11.10
CA HIS A 113 29.06 -9.61 11.62
C HIS A 113 29.75 -8.27 11.28
N LEU A 114 29.61 -7.80 10.04
CA LEU A 114 30.19 -6.52 9.60
C LEU A 114 29.50 -5.33 10.28
N PHE A 115 28.17 -5.39 10.43
CA PHE A 115 27.41 -4.35 11.13
C PHE A 115 27.84 -4.28 12.60
N GLU A 116 27.90 -5.41 13.30
CA GLU A 116 28.31 -5.49 14.70
C GLU A 116 29.74 -5.01 14.94
N GLN A 117 30.67 -5.35 14.05
CA GLN A 117 32.06 -4.92 14.17
C GLN A 117 32.19 -3.39 14.14
N LYS A 118 31.41 -2.71 13.29
CA LYS A 118 31.38 -1.24 13.20
C LYS A 118 30.53 -0.62 14.32
N ALA A 119 29.45 -1.29 14.74
CA ALA A 119 28.52 -0.84 15.79
C ALA A 119 29.08 -0.96 17.23
N PHE A 120 29.90 -1.96 17.52
CA PHE A 120 30.50 -2.18 18.85
C PHE A 120 32.01 -1.91 18.90
N GLY A 121 32.61 -1.50 17.78
CA GLY A 121 34.03 -1.16 17.69
C GLY A 121 34.41 0.12 18.45
N PRO A 122 35.69 0.27 18.82
CA PRO A 122 36.18 1.43 19.60
C PRO A 122 36.06 2.77 18.87
N HIS A 123 35.81 2.74 17.56
CA HIS A 123 35.72 3.92 16.69
C HIS A 123 34.29 4.38 16.40
N LEU A 124 33.25 3.77 17.00
CA LEU A 124 31.84 4.09 16.75
C LEU A 124 31.56 5.60 16.72
N GLY A 125 31.93 6.34 17.76
CA GLY A 125 31.67 7.79 17.83
C GLY A 125 32.33 8.59 16.69
N SER A 126 33.46 8.11 16.15
CA SER A 126 34.11 8.72 14.99
C SER A 126 33.43 8.36 13.67
N PHE A 127 32.84 7.16 13.55
CA PHE A 127 32.01 6.80 12.40
C PHE A 127 30.70 7.60 12.41
N LEU A 128 30.01 7.68 13.54
CA LEU A 128 28.76 8.44 13.68
C LEU A 128 28.92 9.94 13.37
N ALA A 129 30.12 10.51 13.59
CA ALA A 129 30.43 11.90 13.31
C ALA A 129 30.93 12.18 11.89
N ARG A 130 31.40 11.16 11.14
CA ARG A 130 32.04 11.33 9.82
C ARG A 130 31.24 10.75 8.65
N ASP A 131 30.38 9.78 8.92
CA ASP A 131 29.66 8.98 7.93
C ASP A 131 28.16 9.11 8.23
N PRO A 132 27.48 10.16 7.71
CA PRO A 132 26.07 10.44 8.04
C PRO A 132 25.15 9.32 7.56
N THR A 133 25.49 8.65 6.45
CA THR A 133 24.78 7.48 5.93
C THR A 133 24.83 6.31 6.91
N TRP A 134 26.02 5.97 7.43
CA TRP A 134 26.15 4.95 8.47
C TRP A 134 25.46 5.37 9.78
N ALA A 135 25.55 6.64 10.16
CA ALA A 135 24.89 7.14 11.36
C ALA A 135 23.36 7.00 11.26
N ALA A 136 22.76 7.34 10.11
CA ALA A 136 21.34 7.15 9.88
C ALA A 136 20.93 5.67 9.89
N LEU A 137 21.72 4.79 9.26
CA LEU A 137 21.50 3.34 9.33
C LEU A 137 21.57 2.83 10.78
N TYR A 138 22.62 3.20 11.53
CA TYR A 138 22.83 2.78 12.92
C TYR A 138 21.68 3.23 13.82
N TYR A 139 21.27 4.50 13.74
CA TYR A 139 20.16 5.01 14.54
C TYR A 139 18.82 4.41 14.12
N THR A 140 18.62 4.08 12.86
CA THR A 140 17.40 3.39 12.41
C THR A 140 17.34 1.93 12.87
N VAL A 141 18.48 1.22 12.89
CA VAL A 141 18.58 -0.13 13.47
C VAL A 141 18.28 -0.08 14.98
N LEU A 142 18.79 0.92 15.70
CA LEU A 142 18.41 1.16 17.10
C LEU A 142 16.92 1.46 17.25
N ALA A 143 16.33 2.30 16.39
CA ALA A 143 14.90 2.62 16.41
C ALA A 143 14.04 1.37 16.25
N LEU A 144 14.30 0.56 15.22
CA LEU A 144 13.63 -0.72 14.95
C LEU A 144 13.78 -1.69 16.12
N GLY A 145 14.99 -1.89 16.64
CA GLY A 145 15.24 -2.74 17.80
C GLY A 145 14.57 -2.25 19.09
N CYS A 146 14.45 -0.94 19.27
CA CYS A 146 13.83 -0.31 20.43
C CYS A 146 12.31 -0.49 20.47
N GLN A 147 11.62 -0.61 19.32
CA GLN A 147 10.17 -0.89 19.27
C GLN A 147 9.81 -2.22 19.93
N TYR A 148 10.65 -3.25 19.78
CA TYR A 148 10.49 -4.58 20.42
C TYR A 148 10.85 -4.60 21.92
N HIS A 149 11.28 -3.47 22.49
CA HIS A 149 11.72 -3.36 23.88
C HIS A 149 10.94 -2.30 24.67
N GLY A 150 9.67 -2.08 24.28
CA GLY A 150 8.76 -1.13 24.93
C GLY A 150 9.06 0.34 24.66
N GLY A 151 9.97 0.65 23.73
CA GLY A 151 10.31 2.03 23.35
C GLY A 151 9.54 2.56 22.14
N GLY A 152 8.63 1.79 21.57
CA GLY A 152 7.75 2.22 20.47
C GLY A 152 6.53 3.02 20.94
N ASP A 153 5.93 3.76 20.02
CA ASP A 153 4.62 4.41 20.15
C ASP A 153 3.92 4.33 18.79
N PHE A 154 2.58 4.33 18.76
CA PHE A 154 1.80 4.31 17.52
C PHE A 154 1.66 5.69 16.87
N VAL A 155 1.95 6.77 17.61
CA VAL A 155 1.88 8.16 17.13
C VAL A 155 3.27 8.65 16.74
N PRO A 156 3.47 9.15 15.50
CA PRO A 156 4.71 9.82 15.11
C PRO A 156 5.10 10.94 16.09
N GLY A 157 6.39 11.06 16.40
CA GLY A 157 6.89 12.09 17.32
C GLY A 157 7.04 11.64 18.78
N ARG A 158 6.57 10.43 19.13
CA ARG A 158 6.59 9.92 20.50
C ARG A 158 7.38 8.61 20.62
N GLY A 159 7.82 8.32 21.84
CA GLY A 159 8.56 7.10 22.17
C GLY A 159 10.06 7.15 21.82
N LYS A 160 10.84 6.32 22.50
CA LYS A 160 12.30 6.24 22.37
C LYS A 160 12.75 5.82 20.96
N ALA A 161 11.98 4.96 20.31
CA ALA A 161 12.22 4.56 18.93
C ALA A 161 12.14 5.75 17.97
N TRP A 162 11.19 6.68 18.18
CA TRP A 162 11.11 7.91 17.40
C TRP A 162 12.29 8.84 17.68
N GLU A 163 12.75 8.98 18.93
CA GLU A 163 13.94 9.80 19.24
C GLU A 163 15.16 9.37 18.41
N PHE A 164 15.41 8.07 18.26
CA PHE A 164 16.47 7.56 17.39
C PHE A 164 16.17 7.82 15.91
N PHE A 165 14.94 7.59 15.46
CA PHE A 165 14.55 7.82 14.06
C PHE A 165 14.64 9.31 13.66
N SER A 166 14.30 10.25 14.54
CA SER A 166 14.50 11.69 14.32
C SER A 166 15.96 12.04 14.01
N VAL A 167 16.93 11.32 14.58
CA VAL A 167 18.36 11.52 14.26
C VAL A 167 18.68 10.96 12.87
N ALA A 168 18.12 9.82 12.48
CA ALA A 168 18.26 9.32 11.11
C ALA A 168 17.62 10.27 10.08
N LEU A 169 16.44 10.83 10.41
CA LEU A 169 15.74 11.82 9.60
C LEU A 169 16.56 13.10 9.41
N SER A 170 17.15 13.69 10.46
CA SER A 170 17.95 14.92 10.31
C SER A 170 19.26 14.74 9.54
N LEU A 171 19.72 13.49 9.38
CA LEU A 171 20.85 13.11 8.53
C LEU A 171 20.45 12.86 7.06
N LEU A 172 19.17 12.56 6.79
CA LEU A 172 18.65 12.19 5.47
C LEU A 172 19.07 13.15 4.34
N PRO A 173 18.96 14.49 4.46
CA PRO A 173 19.34 15.42 3.38
C PRO A 173 20.82 15.34 2.99
N GLN A 174 21.70 14.87 3.89
CA GLN A 174 23.14 14.83 3.67
C GLN A 174 23.57 13.70 2.71
N PHE A 175 22.77 12.65 2.56
CA PHE A 175 23.13 11.49 1.74
C PHE A 175 22.16 11.17 0.60
N MET A 176 20.94 11.73 0.58
CA MET A 176 19.96 11.52 -0.50
C MET A 176 20.47 11.97 -1.88
N LEU A 177 21.06 13.17 -1.94
CA LEU A 177 21.46 13.83 -3.20
C LEU A 177 22.66 13.15 -3.89
N PHE A 178 23.55 12.50 -3.13
CA PHE A 178 24.86 12.03 -3.63
C PHE A 178 25.16 10.55 -3.34
N GLY A 179 24.33 9.85 -2.58
CA GLY A 179 24.61 8.49 -2.11
C GLY A 179 24.34 7.40 -3.16
N ARG A 180 25.32 7.11 -4.02
CA ARG A 180 25.32 5.88 -4.85
C ARG A 180 26.19 4.80 -4.20
N SER A 181 25.75 4.26 -3.06
CA SER A 181 26.51 3.27 -2.31
C SER A 181 25.61 2.23 -1.63
N LEU A 182 26.19 1.06 -1.33
CA LEU A 182 25.50 0.01 -0.56
C LEU A 182 24.98 0.55 0.79
N ALA A 183 25.79 1.32 1.50
CA ALA A 183 25.39 1.93 2.78
C ALA A 183 24.19 2.88 2.63
N ASN A 184 24.08 3.61 1.51
CA ASN A 184 22.93 4.47 1.23
C ASN A 184 21.65 3.64 1.03
N ALA A 185 21.70 2.62 0.17
CA ALA A 185 20.57 1.70 -0.04
C ALA A 185 20.14 1.01 1.26
N GLN A 186 21.11 0.58 2.08
CA GLN A 186 20.87 -0.04 3.40
C GLN A 186 20.25 0.95 4.41
N ALA A 187 20.69 2.22 4.44
CA ALA A 187 20.09 3.25 5.29
C ALA A 187 18.63 3.54 4.87
N LEU A 188 18.38 3.74 3.58
CA LEU A 188 17.05 4.07 3.06
C LEU A 188 16.05 2.93 3.24
N VAL A 189 16.45 1.67 3.00
CA VAL A 189 15.56 0.52 3.23
C VAL A 189 15.26 0.34 4.72
N ALA A 190 16.25 0.56 5.62
CA ALA A 190 16.01 0.55 7.06
C ALA A 190 14.97 1.61 7.46
N MET A 191 15.09 2.83 6.91
CA MET A 191 14.18 3.94 7.22
C MET A 191 12.77 3.68 6.68
N THR A 192 12.67 3.08 5.50
CA THR A 192 11.39 2.61 4.90
C THR A 192 10.73 1.50 5.74
N ILE A 193 11.53 0.59 6.32
CA ILE A 193 11.02 -0.46 7.21
C ILE A 193 10.50 0.12 8.54
N PHE A 194 11.01 1.27 8.98
CA PHE A 194 10.52 1.97 10.17
C PHE A 194 9.26 2.83 9.88
N SER A 195 9.23 3.56 8.76
CA SER A 195 8.13 4.50 8.45
C SER A 195 6.76 3.81 8.33
N ARG A 196 6.73 2.61 7.75
CA ARG A 196 5.53 1.77 7.54
C ARG A 196 4.85 1.23 8.82
N ASN A 197 5.43 1.50 9.98
CA ASN A 197 4.84 1.17 11.29
C ASN A 197 3.91 2.30 11.81
N PHE A 198 3.78 3.42 11.07
CA PHE A 198 2.95 4.57 11.43
C PHE A 198 1.86 4.84 10.39
N VAL A 199 0.70 5.36 10.81
CA VAL A 199 -0.38 5.76 9.90
C VAL A 199 -0.10 7.15 9.33
N GLY A 200 -0.26 7.30 8.00
CA GLY A 200 -0.26 8.62 7.37
C GLY A 200 1.05 9.39 7.47
N LEU A 201 2.17 8.69 7.67
CA LEU A 201 3.48 9.32 7.78
C LEU A 201 4.00 9.70 6.39
N ALA A 202 3.81 10.97 6.01
CA ALA A 202 4.09 11.53 4.69
C ALA A 202 5.45 11.19 4.05
N ILE A 203 6.46 10.87 4.87
CA ILE A 203 7.81 10.56 4.39
C ILE A 203 7.97 9.12 3.88
N GLU A 204 7.01 8.21 4.10
CA GLU A 204 7.04 6.83 3.61
C GLU A 204 7.18 6.78 2.08
N ASP A 205 6.34 7.52 1.35
CA ASP A 205 6.38 7.61 -0.12
C ASP A 205 7.73 8.11 -0.66
N CYS A 206 8.32 9.09 0.03
CA CYS A 206 9.62 9.67 -0.32
C CYS A 206 10.75 8.65 -0.10
N LEU A 207 10.79 8.03 1.08
CA LEU A 207 11.76 6.99 1.41
C LEU A 207 11.64 5.79 0.47
N LEU A 208 10.42 5.39 0.10
CA LEU A 208 10.15 4.28 -0.81
C LEU A 208 10.72 4.53 -2.21
N GLY A 209 10.37 5.66 -2.83
CA GLY A 209 10.87 6.03 -4.16
C GLY A 209 12.39 6.18 -4.21
N GLU A 210 12.98 6.73 -3.14
CA GLU A 210 14.43 6.93 -3.03
C GLU A 210 15.18 5.63 -2.73
N THR A 211 14.59 4.73 -1.94
CA THR A 211 15.08 3.35 -1.76
C THR A 211 15.09 2.59 -3.10
N ALA A 212 14.02 2.73 -3.90
CA ALA A 212 13.93 2.14 -5.23
C ALA A 212 14.93 2.74 -6.23
N ARG A 213 15.20 4.04 -6.15
CA ARG A 213 16.29 4.70 -6.90
C ARG A 213 17.66 4.17 -6.50
N ALA A 214 17.94 4.08 -5.20
CA ALA A 214 19.19 3.56 -4.67
C ALA A 214 19.44 2.10 -5.09
N ALA A 215 18.41 1.24 -5.13
CA ALA A 215 18.52 -0.13 -5.63
C ALA A 215 18.88 -0.22 -7.12
N ARG A 216 18.33 0.66 -7.97
CA ARG A 216 18.68 0.73 -9.40
C ARG A 216 20.12 1.22 -9.61
N ASP A 217 20.51 2.27 -8.88
CA ASP A 217 21.90 2.77 -8.88
C ASP A 217 22.89 1.69 -8.39
N LEU A 218 22.49 0.88 -7.40
CA LEU A 218 23.31 -0.20 -6.84
C LEU A 218 23.58 -1.32 -7.86
N ILE A 219 22.58 -1.78 -8.62
CA ILE A 219 22.81 -2.77 -9.69
C ILE A 219 23.75 -2.19 -10.77
N SER A 220 23.46 -0.98 -11.24
CA SER A 220 24.23 -0.33 -12.29
C SER A 220 25.71 -0.15 -11.90
N TYR A 221 25.99 0.18 -10.64
CA TYR A 221 27.35 0.31 -10.14
C TYR A 221 28.08 -1.03 -9.97
N ASN A 222 27.39 -2.07 -9.48
CA ASN A 222 28.03 -3.37 -9.23
C ASN A 222 28.28 -4.19 -10.49
N ALA A 223 27.53 -3.96 -11.57
CA ALA A 223 27.88 -4.45 -12.90
C ALA A 223 29.27 -3.97 -13.40
N ASN A 224 29.82 -2.92 -12.77
CA ASN A 224 31.07 -2.27 -13.14
C ASN A 224 32.19 -2.39 -12.07
N THR A 225 32.00 -3.15 -10.98
CA THR A 225 32.96 -3.20 -9.85
C THR A 225 33.20 -4.61 -9.28
N SER A 226 34.24 -4.72 -8.44
CA SER A 226 34.83 -6.00 -7.97
C SER A 226 33.89 -6.87 -7.11
N GLU A 227 34.03 -8.19 -7.26
CA GLU A 227 33.19 -9.25 -6.66
C GLU A 227 33.07 -9.22 -5.13
N ALA A 228 33.99 -8.55 -4.42
CA ALA A 228 34.16 -8.65 -2.97
C ALA A 228 32.92 -8.29 -2.11
N ASN A 229 31.99 -7.47 -2.64
CA ASN A 229 30.76 -7.06 -1.95
C ASN A 229 29.47 -7.55 -2.64
N ALA A 230 29.57 -8.40 -3.67
CA ALA A 230 28.43 -8.75 -4.53
C ALA A 230 27.28 -9.42 -3.76
N GLU A 231 27.57 -10.20 -2.72
CA GLU A 231 26.53 -10.85 -1.91
C GLU A 231 25.68 -9.84 -1.12
N ASP A 232 26.29 -8.95 -0.34
CA ASP A 232 25.55 -7.95 0.45
C ASP A 232 24.75 -6.98 -0.45
N VAL A 233 25.26 -6.72 -1.65
CA VAL A 233 24.58 -6.00 -2.73
C VAL A 233 23.32 -6.74 -3.19
N HIS A 234 23.44 -8.01 -3.59
CA HIS A 234 22.29 -8.78 -4.05
C HIS A 234 21.25 -8.96 -2.92
N ARG A 235 21.69 -9.18 -1.68
CA ARG A 235 20.82 -9.30 -0.51
C ARG A 235 20.03 -8.01 -0.27
N THR A 236 20.70 -6.85 -0.30
CA THR A 236 20.06 -5.54 -0.18
C THR A 236 19.09 -5.28 -1.32
N PHE A 237 19.49 -5.56 -2.57
CA PHE A 237 18.63 -5.39 -3.74
C PHE A 237 17.34 -6.21 -3.64
N TRP A 238 17.42 -7.51 -3.34
CA TRP A 238 16.22 -8.36 -3.30
C TRP A 238 15.27 -8.01 -2.15
N VAL A 239 15.79 -7.55 -1.02
CA VAL A 239 14.95 -7.01 0.07
C VAL A 239 14.22 -5.73 -0.39
N ILE A 240 14.91 -4.81 -1.06
CA ILE A 240 14.29 -3.59 -1.61
C ILE A 240 13.24 -3.95 -2.67
N TYR A 241 13.59 -4.82 -3.63
CA TYR A 241 12.70 -5.28 -4.69
C TYR A 241 11.39 -5.85 -4.14
N ALA A 242 11.48 -6.72 -3.13
CA ALA A 242 10.30 -7.37 -2.57
C ALA A 242 9.46 -6.41 -1.71
N LEU A 243 10.10 -5.55 -0.92
CA LEU A 243 9.42 -4.53 -0.10
C LEU A 243 8.74 -3.46 -0.96
N GLU A 244 9.41 -2.98 -2.01
CA GLU A 244 8.91 -1.91 -2.88
C GLU A 244 7.64 -2.33 -3.62
N LYS A 245 7.65 -3.52 -4.23
CA LYS A 245 6.50 -4.05 -4.96
C LYS A 245 5.33 -4.41 -4.06
N ASP A 246 5.60 -4.86 -2.84
CA ASP A 246 4.58 -5.08 -1.80
C ASP A 246 3.86 -3.77 -1.45
N LEU A 247 4.62 -2.70 -1.19
CA LEU A 247 4.07 -1.38 -0.84
C LEU A 247 3.36 -0.71 -2.02
N CYS A 248 3.97 -0.65 -3.21
CA CYS A 248 3.33 -0.08 -4.40
C CYS A 248 2.03 -0.82 -4.78
N PHE A 249 1.97 -2.15 -4.61
CA PHE A 249 0.73 -2.89 -4.80
C PHE A 249 -0.31 -2.60 -3.71
N VAL A 250 0.08 -2.38 -2.46
CA VAL A 250 -0.87 -2.00 -1.40
C VAL A 250 -1.45 -0.60 -1.62
N GLU A 251 -0.69 0.30 -2.24
CA GLU A 251 -1.05 1.70 -2.49
C GLU A 251 -1.73 1.95 -3.85
N GLY A 252 -1.64 1.00 -4.79
CA GLY A 252 -2.18 1.15 -6.15
C GLY A 252 -1.35 2.04 -7.04
N LYS A 253 -0.02 2.00 -6.85
CA LYS A 253 0.97 2.71 -7.65
C LYS A 253 1.71 1.73 -8.55
N SER A 254 2.21 2.23 -9.68
CA SER A 254 3.19 1.48 -10.47
C SER A 254 4.49 1.35 -9.67
N SER A 255 5.13 0.18 -9.76
CA SER A 255 6.47 -0.01 -9.22
C SER A 255 7.48 0.90 -9.95
N PHE A 256 8.43 1.44 -9.19
CA PHE A 256 9.60 2.19 -9.63
C PHE A 256 10.71 1.27 -10.20
N ILE A 257 10.63 -0.05 -9.94
CA ILE A 257 11.60 -1.05 -10.38
C ILE A 257 11.01 -1.88 -11.52
N ALA A 258 11.47 -1.58 -12.74
CA ALA A 258 11.07 -2.29 -13.95
C ALA A 258 11.61 -3.73 -13.97
N ASP A 259 10.70 -4.71 -14.07
CA ASP A 259 11.02 -6.14 -14.00
C ASP A 259 11.88 -6.65 -15.16
N HIS A 260 12.02 -5.87 -16.24
CA HIS A 260 12.83 -6.18 -17.42
C HIS A 260 14.29 -5.69 -17.32
N ASP A 261 14.60 -4.79 -16.38
CA ASP A 261 15.94 -4.22 -16.20
C ASP A 261 16.78 -4.97 -15.12
N ILE A 262 16.28 -6.10 -14.62
CA ILE A 262 16.86 -6.80 -13.46
C ILE A 262 17.92 -7.81 -13.89
N GLY A 263 19.18 -7.39 -13.81
CA GLY A 263 20.35 -8.25 -13.97
C GLY A 263 20.87 -8.92 -12.69
N CYS A 264 20.24 -8.69 -11.53
CA CYS A 264 20.73 -9.18 -10.24
C CYS A 264 20.52 -10.70 -10.06
N PRO A 265 21.57 -11.50 -9.77
CA PRO A 265 21.42 -12.90 -9.38
C PRO A 265 20.58 -13.06 -8.10
N ILE A 266 19.74 -14.11 -8.06
CA ILE A 266 19.03 -14.54 -6.85
C ILE A 266 20.04 -15.23 -5.93
N LEU A 267 20.20 -14.71 -4.71
CA LEU A 267 20.87 -15.45 -3.64
C LEU A 267 19.95 -16.55 -3.10
N LYS A 268 20.52 -17.72 -2.81
CA LYS A 268 19.88 -18.68 -1.93
C LYS A 268 20.20 -18.28 -0.50
N SER A 269 19.20 -18.16 0.36
CA SER A 269 19.44 -18.01 1.79
C SER A 269 20.18 -19.25 2.31
N SER A 270 21.27 -19.05 3.05
CA SER A 270 21.70 -20.04 4.03
C SER A 270 20.63 -20.12 5.13
N GLY A 271 20.46 -21.31 5.72
CA GLY A 271 19.38 -21.57 6.67
C GLY A 271 19.43 -20.66 7.89
N GLY A 272 18.28 -20.14 8.30
CA GLY A 272 18.11 -19.21 9.43
C GLY A 272 16.98 -19.65 10.36
N GLN A 273 16.26 -18.69 10.96
CA GLN A 273 15.08 -18.99 11.82
C GLN A 273 13.95 -19.74 11.09
N PHE A 274 13.97 -19.73 9.75
CA PHE A 274 13.04 -20.43 8.87
C PHE A 274 13.49 -21.86 8.48
N GLY A 275 14.61 -22.34 9.03
CA GLY A 275 15.23 -23.60 8.64
C GLY A 275 15.74 -23.55 7.19
N ASP A 276 15.50 -24.62 6.43
CA ASP A 276 15.89 -24.75 5.02
C ASP A 276 14.98 -23.96 4.04
N TRP A 277 13.95 -23.27 4.54
CA TRP A 277 13.02 -22.53 3.69
C TRP A 277 13.49 -21.11 3.38
N ASP A 278 13.71 -20.84 2.10
CA ASP A 278 14.08 -19.53 1.58
C ASP A 278 12.87 -18.57 1.55
N TRP A 279 12.62 -17.93 2.69
CA TRP A 279 11.63 -16.85 2.81
C TRP A 279 11.92 -15.68 1.85
N PRO A 280 13.14 -15.11 1.74
CA PRO A 280 13.43 -14.02 0.82
C PRO A 280 13.06 -14.32 -0.64
N LEU A 281 13.41 -15.50 -1.16
CA LEU A 281 13.00 -15.95 -2.50
C LEU A 281 11.47 -16.09 -2.62
N THR A 282 10.82 -16.58 -1.57
CA THR A 282 9.35 -16.71 -1.55
C THR A 282 8.67 -15.34 -1.59
N PHE A 283 9.22 -14.35 -0.90
CA PHE A 283 8.73 -12.97 -0.89
C PHE A 283 8.99 -12.26 -2.23
N ALA A 284 10.17 -12.42 -2.82
CA ALA A 284 10.49 -11.89 -4.15
C ALA A 284 9.59 -12.47 -5.26
N ARG A 285 9.21 -13.76 -5.17
CA ARG A 285 8.24 -14.38 -6.08
C ARG A 285 6.84 -13.77 -5.94
N LEU A 286 6.40 -13.52 -4.70
CA LEU A 286 5.12 -12.83 -4.44
C LEU A 286 5.14 -11.41 -5.01
N ALA A 287 6.20 -10.63 -4.75
CA ALA A 287 6.40 -9.28 -5.28
C ALA A 287 6.28 -9.20 -6.81
N ARG A 288 6.81 -10.20 -7.53
CA ARG A 288 6.64 -10.31 -8.99
C ARG A 288 5.18 -10.61 -9.39
N ILE A 289 4.48 -11.47 -8.66
CA ILE A 289 3.04 -11.73 -8.88
C ILE A 289 2.23 -10.45 -8.64
N LEU A 290 2.52 -9.70 -7.58
CA LEU A 290 1.88 -8.42 -7.26
C LEU A 290 2.07 -7.41 -8.42
N THR A 291 3.30 -7.22 -8.91
CA THR A 291 3.57 -6.32 -10.05
C THR A 291 2.86 -6.77 -11.31
N LYS A 292 2.96 -8.06 -11.70
CA LYS A 292 2.25 -8.62 -12.87
C LYS A 292 0.73 -8.42 -12.77
N THR A 293 0.17 -8.61 -11.58
CA THR A 293 -1.26 -8.39 -11.30
C THR A 293 -1.63 -6.91 -11.48
N TYR A 294 -0.83 -5.98 -10.97
CA TYR A 294 -1.03 -4.56 -11.18
C TYR A 294 -0.97 -4.18 -12.67
N GLU A 295 0.11 -4.56 -13.37
CA GLU A 295 0.34 -4.22 -14.78
C GLU A 295 -0.78 -4.75 -15.69
N SER A 296 -1.22 -5.99 -15.48
CA SER A 296 -2.20 -6.67 -16.34
C SER A 296 -3.68 -6.37 -16.03
N LEU A 297 -4.02 -5.88 -14.84
CA LEU A 297 -5.42 -5.66 -14.43
C LEU A 297 -5.76 -4.22 -14.04
N PHE A 298 -4.79 -3.45 -13.53
CA PHE A 298 -5.03 -2.17 -12.86
C PHE A 298 -4.30 -0.97 -13.48
N SER A 299 -3.31 -1.22 -14.35
CA SER A 299 -2.67 -0.17 -15.13
C SER A 299 -3.65 0.53 -16.08
N VAL A 300 -3.34 1.78 -16.48
CA VAL A 300 -4.16 2.50 -17.49
C VAL A 300 -4.29 1.68 -18.77
N SER A 301 -3.21 1.04 -19.21
CA SER A 301 -3.21 0.15 -20.38
C SER A 301 -4.08 -1.09 -20.20
N ALA A 302 -4.15 -1.67 -18.99
CA ALA A 302 -5.06 -2.76 -18.68
C ALA A 302 -6.52 -2.33 -18.82
N THR A 303 -6.92 -1.15 -18.32
CA THR A 303 -8.32 -0.67 -18.39
C THR A 303 -8.86 -0.43 -19.80
N LEU A 304 -8.00 -0.49 -20.83
CA LEU A 304 -8.35 -0.42 -22.24
C LEU A 304 -8.55 -1.79 -22.91
N GLN A 305 -8.23 -2.89 -22.23
CA GLN A 305 -8.37 -4.26 -22.74
C GLN A 305 -9.84 -4.68 -22.90
N SER A 306 -10.07 -5.68 -23.75
CA SER A 306 -11.39 -6.30 -23.87
C SER A 306 -11.76 -7.12 -22.63
N LEU A 307 -13.07 -7.33 -22.44
CA LEU A 307 -13.61 -8.17 -21.35
C LEU A 307 -13.02 -9.58 -21.33
N GLU A 308 -12.75 -10.15 -22.51
CA GLU A 308 -12.18 -11.50 -22.64
C GLU A 308 -10.70 -11.54 -22.23
N GLU A 309 -9.92 -10.54 -22.63
CA GLU A 309 -8.52 -10.38 -22.19
C GLU A 309 -8.45 -10.17 -20.67
N TYR A 310 -9.35 -9.37 -20.11
CA TYR A 310 -9.49 -9.17 -18.67
C TYR A 310 -9.73 -10.48 -17.91
N TYR A 311 -10.64 -11.34 -18.38
CA TYR A 311 -10.86 -12.64 -17.73
C TYR A 311 -9.64 -13.56 -17.84
N ARG A 312 -8.96 -13.60 -19.00
CA ARG A 312 -7.71 -14.38 -19.15
C ARG A 312 -6.60 -13.86 -18.22
N ALA A 313 -6.49 -12.54 -18.03
CA ALA A 313 -5.53 -11.93 -17.10
C ALA A 313 -5.87 -12.26 -15.64
N ILE A 314 -7.14 -12.19 -15.24
CA ILE A 314 -7.61 -12.58 -13.90
C ILE A 314 -7.28 -14.06 -13.64
N ASP A 315 -7.60 -14.94 -14.59
CA ASP A 315 -7.39 -16.38 -14.45
C ASP A 315 -5.89 -16.73 -14.41
N SER A 316 -5.04 -16.02 -15.17
CA SER A 316 -3.59 -16.16 -15.05
C SER A 316 -3.06 -15.69 -13.70
N CYS A 317 -3.53 -14.57 -13.16
CA CYS A 317 -3.08 -14.09 -11.85
C CYS A 317 -3.53 -15.02 -10.71
N ARG A 318 -4.74 -15.61 -10.81
CA ARG A 318 -5.20 -16.66 -9.89
C ARG A 318 -4.32 -17.90 -9.97
N ALA A 319 -3.96 -18.36 -11.18
CA ALA A 319 -3.11 -19.53 -11.36
C ALA A 319 -1.70 -19.32 -10.79
N ASP A 320 -1.08 -18.17 -11.02
CA ASP A 320 0.23 -17.82 -10.46
C ASP A 320 0.20 -17.78 -8.92
N LEU A 321 -0.87 -17.21 -8.33
CA LEU A 321 -1.06 -17.16 -6.89
C LEU A 321 -1.23 -18.55 -6.26
N GLU A 322 -2.03 -19.43 -6.88
CA GLU A 322 -2.19 -20.81 -6.44
C GLU A 322 -0.89 -21.62 -6.57
N GLN A 323 -0.13 -21.40 -7.63
CA GLN A 323 1.19 -22.03 -7.80
C GLN A 323 2.16 -21.58 -6.71
N TRP A 324 2.17 -20.28 -6.38
CA TRP A 324 2.97 -19.73 -5.29
C TRP A 324 2.53 -20.30 -3.93
N ARG A 325 1.22 -20.36 -3.66
CA ARG A 325 0.65 -20.95 -2.44
C ARG A 325 1.04 -22.42 -2.28
N ALA A 326 0.94 -23.21 -3.34
CA ALA A 326 1.29 -24.63 -3.34
C ALA A 326 2.79 -24.88 -3.12
N ALA A 327 3.65 -23.91 -3.44
CA ALA A 327 5.08 -23.97 -3.19
C ALA A 327 5.49 -23.59 -1.74
N LEU A 328 4.55 -23.12 -0.90
CA LEU A 328 4.83 -22.79 0.50
C LEU A 328 4.98 -24.06 1.36
N PRO A 329 5.87 -24.07 2.37
CA PRO A 329 5.90 -25.15 3.35
C PRO A 329 4.57 -25.25 4.10
N PRO A 330 4.11 -26.46 4.51
CA PRO A 330 2.78 -26.66 5.11
C PRO A 330 2.46 -25.74 6.29
N ALA A 331 3.45 -25.38 7.12
CA ALA A 331 3.29 -24.46 8.25
C ALA A 331 2.80 -23.05 7.84
N PHE A 332 3.19 -22.59 6.65
CA PHE A 332 2.92 -21.25 6.14
C PHE A 332 1.74 -21.22 5.14
N GLN A 333 1.18 -22.37 4.76
CA GLN A 333 0.04 -22.43 3.84
C GLN A 333 -1.22 -21.81 4.47
N PRO A 334 -1.93 -20.89 3.78
CA PRO A 334 -3.08 -20.16 4.35
C PRO A 334 -4.22 -21.02 4.87
N GLU A 335 -4.52 -22.12 4.19
CA GLU A 335 -5.63 -23.03 4.52
C GLU A 335 -5.33 -23.94 5.73
N SER A 336 -4.06 -24.10 6.10
CA SER A 336 -3.65 -24.91 7.24
C SER A 336 -3.78 -24.12 8.55
N PRO A 337 -4.18 -24.72 9.69
CA PRO A 337 -4.13 -24.04 10.99
C PRO A 337 -2.71 -23.50 11.28
N LEU A 338 -2.61 -22.31 11.89
CA LEU A 338 -1.32 -21.74 12.28
C LEU A 338 -0.63 -22.65 13.32
N PRO A 339 0.55 -23.24 13.02
CA PRO A 339 1.22 -24.13 13.97
C PRO A 339 1.64 -23.40 15.24
N ALA A 340 1.61 -24.11 16.37
CA ALA A 340 2.10 -23.58 17.64
C ALA A 340 3.59 -23.17 17.58
N SER A 341 4.39 -23.82 16.74
CA SER A 341 5.81 -23.47 16.51
C SER A 341 5.99 -22.09 15.85
N CYS A 342 5.01 -21.57 15.10
CA CYS A 342 5.09 -20.22 14.57
C CYS A 342 5.00 -19.14 15.67
N ARG A 343 4.49 -19.49 16.86
CA ARG A 343 4.44 -18.60 18.03
C ARG A 343 5.76 -18.57 18.81
N SER A 344 6.77 -19.35 18.41
CA SER A 344 8.04 -19.45 19.15
C SER A 344 8.97 -18.24 18.94
N THR A 345 8.85 -17.51 17.83
CA THR A 345 9.58 -16.26 17.58
C THR A 345 8.69 -15.22 16.88
N PRO A 346 8.76 -13.93 17.26
CA PRO A 346 7.98 -12.87 16.61
C PRO A 346 8.22 -12.77 15.09
N ALA A 347 9.47 -12.97 14.63
CA ALA A 347 9.79 -12.98 13.20
C ALA A 347 9.01 -14.03 12.40
N VAL A 348 8.94 -15.27 12.91
CA VAL A 348 8.24 -16.37 12.24
C VAL A 348 6.73 -16.13 12.25
N MET A 349 6.17 -15.59 13.34
CA MET A 349 4.76 -15.19 13.37
C MET A 349 4.47 -14.09 12.35
N GLN A 350 5.28 -13.02 12.30
CA GLN A 350 5.05 -11.90 11.38
C GLN A 350 5.16 -12.34 9.91
N VAL A 351 6.09 -13.24 9.56
CA VAL A 351 6.17 -13.83 8.22
C VAL A 351 4.96 -14.73 7.91
N ALA A 352 4.50 -15.53 8.86
CA ALA A 352 3.32 -16.37 8.69
C ALA A 352 2.04 -15.52 8.50
N LEU A 353 1.87 -14.44 9.26
CA LEU A 353 0.80 -13.47 9.09
C LEU A 353 0.89 -12.79 7.71
N ARG A 354 2.07 -12.26 7.36
CA ARG A 354 2.33 -11.59 6.06
C ARG A 354 1.92 -12.47 4.88
N ILE A 355 2.40 -13.72 4.82
CA ILE A 355 2.06 -14.67 3.74
C ILE A 355 0.55 -14.82 3.58
N ARG A 356 -0.14 -15.07 4.70
CA ARG A 356 -1.57 -15.37 4.69
C ARG A 356 -2.40 -14.14 4.33
N LEU A 357 -2.07 -12.99 4.91
CA LEU A 357 -2.71 -11.73 4.60
C LEU A 357 -2.47 -11.31 3.15
N SER A 358 -1.26 -11.46 2.60
CA SER A 358 -1.00 -11.12 1.18
C SER A 358 -1.71 -12.06 0.21
N TYR A 359 -1.82 -13.35 0.54
CA TYR A 359 -2.65 -14.29 -0.20
C TYR A 359 -4.13 -13.87 -0.20
N TYR A 360 -4.74 -13.68 0.97
CA TYR A 360 -6.14 -13.28 1.06
C TYR A 360 -6.39 -11.89 0.46
N ASN A 361 -5.43 -10.97 0.53
CA ASN A 361 -5.49 -9.67 -0.15
C ASN A 361 -5.65 -9.85 -1.67
N LEU A 362 -4.79 -10.65 -2.29
CA LEU A 362 -4.89 -10.92 -3.73
C LEU A 362 -6.19 -11.66 -4.09
N VAL A 363 -6.64 -12.63 -3.29
CA VAL A 363 -7.94 -13.30 -3.52
C VAL A 363 -9.10 -12.30 -3.42
N ILE A 364 -9.08 -11.40 -2.45
CA ILE A 364 -10.07 -10.32 -2.28
C ILE A 364 -10.06 -9.39 -3.50
N VAL A 365 -8.89 -8.89 -3.92
CA VAL A 365 -8.73 -7.97 -5.06
C VAL A 365 -9.21 -8.62 -6.37
N LEU A 366 -8.75 -9.84 -6.66
CA LEU A 366 -9.15 -10.59 -7.87
C LEU A 366 -10.64 -10.93 -7.86
N SER A 367 -11.21 -11.26 -6.70
CA SER A 367 -12.64 -11.55 -6.56
C SER A 367 -13.52 -10.31 -6.74
N ARG A 368 -13.15 -9.18 -6.13
CA ARG A 368 -13.84 -7.89 -6.30
C ARG A 368 -13.79 -7.43 -7.76
N LEU A 369 -12.63 -7.56 -8.42
CA LEU A 369 -12.50 -7.22 -9.83
C LEU A 369 -13.36 -8.12 -10.72
N THR A 370 -13.41 -9.42 -10.44
CA THR A 370 -14.28 -10.36 -11.16
C THR A 370 -15.75 -9.97 -11.03
N ILE A 371 -16.20 -9.63 -9.82
CA ILE A 371 -17.58 -9.18 -9.55
C ILE A 371 -17.89 -7.82 -10.20
N HIS A 372 -16.91 -6.91 -10.29
CA HIS A 372 -17.09 -5.61 -10.95
C HIS A 372 -17.19 -5.71 -12.47
N VAL A 373 -16.30 -6.51 -13.07
CA VAL A 373 -16.16 -6.66 -14.52
C VAL A 373 -17.30 -7.51 -15.11
N ASP A 374 -17.73 -8.54 -14.38
CA ASP A 374 -18.84 -9.38 -14.77
C ASP A 374 -20.19 -8.69 -14.50
N ASN A 375 -20.87 -8.27 -15.57
CA ASN A 375 -22.18 -7.61 -15.50
C ASN A 375 -23.35 -8.64 -15.43
N GLY A 376 -23.17 -9.73 -14.69
CA GLY A 376 -24.13 -10.83 -14.58
C GLY A 376 -24.20 -11.71 -15.84
N LEU A 377 -23.08 -11.84 -16.57
CA LEU A 377 -22.97 -12.67 -17.76
C LEU A 377 -22.55 -14.11 -17.42
N ASP A 378 -21.74 -14.31 -16.37
CA ASP A 378 -21.32 -15.63 -15.88
C ASP A 378 -21.68 -15.79 -14.38
N SER A 379 -22.90 -16.26 -14.13
CA SER A 379 -23.43 -16.48 -12.78
C SER A 379 -22.58 -17.45 -11.93
N GLU A 380 -21.88 -18.41 -12.56
CA GLU A 380 -21.03 -19.37 -11.84
C GLU A 380 -19.72 -18.72 -11.39
N ARG A 381 -19.06 -17.95 -12.27
CA ARG A 381 -17.86 -17.17 -11.95
C ARG A 381 -18.14 -16.09 -10.90
N GLN A 382 -19.30 -15.43 -10.96
CA GLN A 382 -19.73 -14.51 -9.91
C GLN A 382 -19.88 -15.23 -8.56
N SER A 383 -20.62 -16.35 -8.50
CA SER A 383 -20.81 -17.11 -7.25
C SER A 383 -19.48 -17.55 -6.64
N LYS A 384 -18.60 -18.18 -7.43
CA LYS A 384 -17.28 -18.63 -6.96
C LYS A 384 -16.41 -17.48 -6.42
N SER A 385 -16.45 -16.32 -7.06
CA SER A 385 -15.71 -15.13 -6.61
C SER A 385 -16.33 -14.52 -5.36
N PHE A 386 -17.64 -14.60 -5.20
CA PHE A 386 -18.37 -14.14 -4.03
C PHE A 386 -18.06 -15.00 -2.79
N ASP A 387 -18.05 -16.32 -2.95
CA ASP A 387 -17.68 -17.26 -1.89
C ASP A 387 -16.21 -17.10 -1.48
N ALA A 388 -15.31 -16.92 -2.46
CA ALA A 388 -13.89 -16.61 -2.23
C ALA A 388 -13.68 -15.28 -1.48
N LEU A 389 -14.47 -14.24 -1.81
CA LEU A 389 -14.42 -12.93 -1.15
C LEU A 389 -14.82 -13.01 0.33
N LEU A 390 -15.94 -13.70 0.64
CA LEU A 390 -16.43 -13.85 2.01
C LEU A 390 -15.54 -14.76 2.86
N SER A 391 -15.10 -15.90 2.32
CA SER A 391 -14.18 -16.80 3.01
C SER A 391 -12.83 -16.12 3.31
N SER A 392 -12.28 -15.37 2.36
CA SER A 392 -11.03 -14.61 2.59
C SER A 392 -11.19 -13.54 3.68
N ALA A 393 -12.29 -12.78 3.68
CA ALA A 393 -12.55 -11.77 4.71
C ALA A 393 -12.70 -12.41 6.11
N ARG A 394 -13.40 -13.56 6.22
CA ARG A 394 -13.46 -14.33 7.47
C ARG A 394 -12.08 -14.78 7.93
N SER A 395 -11.28 -15.37 7.04
CA SER A 395 -9.92 -15.83 7.36
C SER A 395 -8.99 -14.70 7.82
N VAL A 396 -9.09 -13.51 7.23
CA VAL A 396 -8.34 -12.31 7.69
C VAL A 396 -8.74 -11.91 9.11
N LEU A 397 -10.02 -11.99 9.47
CA LEU A 397 -10.49 -11.69 10.83
C LEU A 397 -10.17 -12.80 11.83
N ASP A 398 -10.17 -14.08 11.43
CA ASP A 398 -9.66 -15.18 12.26
C ASP A 398 -8.17 -14.96 12.59
N LEU A 399 -7.38 -14.54 11.60
CA LEU A 399 -5.96 -14.22 11.75
C LEU A 399 -5.71 -13.01 12.67
N SER A 400 -6.67 -12.09 12.82
CA SER A 400 -6.55 -10.94 13.75
C SER A 400 -6.31 -11.35 15.21
N SER A 401 -6.67 -12.58 15.59
CA SER A 401 -6.40 -13.15 16.92
C SER A 401 -4.92 -13.51 17.17
N TYR A 402 -4.08 -13.49 16.13
CA TYR A 402 -2.64 -13.79 16.17
C TYR A 402 -1.77 -12.55 15.94
N ILE A 403 -2.37 -11.37 15.69
CA ILE A 403 -1.65 -10.13 15.43
C ILE A 403 -1.31 -9.46 16.76
N ASP A 404 -0.01 -9.31 17.04
CA ASP A 404 0.46 -8.53 18.18
C ASP A 404 0.08 -7.06 18.01
N GLN A 405 -0.60 -6.50 19.00
CA GLN A 405 -1.07 -5.11 19.01
C GLN A 405 0.02 -4.17 19.57
N GLU A 406 1.16 -4.14 18.88
CA GLU A 406 2.39 -3.47 19.31
C GLU A 406 2.95 -2.53 18.23
N PRO A 407 3.67 -1.44 18.59
CA PRO A 407 4.17 -0.45 17.61
C PRO A 407 5.18 -0.96 16.58
N TYR A 408 5.76 -2.14 16.76
CA TYR A 408 6.63 -2.77 15.74
C TYR A 408 5.84 -3.45 14.62
N MET A 409 4.52 -3.60 14.77
CA MET A 409 3.66 -4.28 13.80
C MET A 409 3.28 -3.31 12.67
N PRO A 410 3.55 -3.65 11.39
CA PRO A 410 3.26 -2.76 10.27
C PRO A 410 1.76 -2.47 10.15
N ILE A 411 1.40 -1.21 9.85
CA ILE A 411 0.00 -0.74 9.81
C ILE A 411 -0.88 -1.56 8.85
N TRP A 412 -0.32 -2.03 7.75
CA TRP A 412 -1.05 -2.86 6.79
C TRP A 412 -1.53 -4.20 7.41
N ILE A 413 -0.71 -4.83 8.24
CA ILE A 413 -1.07 -6.04 9.01
C ILE A 413 -2.01 -5.65 10.15
N LEU A 414 -1.63 -4.65 10.94
CA LEU A 414 -2.31 -4.25 12.18
C LEU A 414 -3.73 -3.69 11.95
N CYS A 415 -3.94 -2.93 10.88
CA CYS A 415 -5.16 -2.15 10.65
C CYS A 415 -5.79 -2.39 9.28
N SER A 416 -5.05 -2.19 8.18
CA SER A 416 -5.65 -2.10 6.84
C SER A 416 -6.32 -3.40 6.39
N MET A 417 -5.68 -4.54 6.65
CA MET A 417 -6.24 -5.86 6.31
C MET A 417 -7.47 -6.22 7.17
N PRO A 418 -7.43 -6.19 8.52
CA PRO A 418 -8.63 -6.39 9.33
C PRO A 418 -9.78 -5.43 9.01
N LEU A 419 -9.49 -4.15 8.72
CA LEU A 419 -10.50 -3.15 8.38
C LEU A 419 -11.19 -3.46 7.03
N THR A 420 -10.41 -3.84 6.02
CA THR A 420 -10.94 -4.24 4.71
C THR A 420 -11.84 -5.48 4.83
N ALA A 421 -11.45 -6.46 5.64
CA ALA A 421 -12.26 -7.63 5.90
C ALA A 421 -13.57 -7.28 6.64
N LEU A 422 -13.52 -6.41 7.66
CA LEU A 422 -14.71 -5.89 8.32
C LEU A 422 -15.64 -5.19 7.33
N PHE A 423 -15.14 -4.32 6.45
CA PHE A 423 -15.99 -3.62 5.49
C PHE A 423 -16.65 -4.58 4.49
N ILE A 424 -15.95 -5.62 4.01
CA ILE A 424 -16.52 -6.65 3.13
C ILE A 424 -17.70 -7.38 3.82
N LEU A 425 -17.54 -7.80 5.07
CA LEU A 425 -18.58 -8.53 5.79
C LEU A 425 -19.74 -7.63 6.25
N PHE A 426 -19.45 -6.38 6.62
CA PHE A 426 -20.44 -5.37 6.96
C PHE A 426 -21.34 -5.07 5.77
N ASP A 427 -20.73 -4.72 4.64
CA ASP A 427 -21.42 -4.38 3.41
C ASP A 427 -22.32 -5.56 2.99
N PHE A 428 -21.78 -6.79 2.95
CA PHE A 428 -22.55 -8.02 2.68
C PHE A 428 -23.79 -8.13 3.57
N THR A 429 -23.59 -7.96 4.88
CA THR A 429 -24.62 -8.13 5.90
C THR A 429 -25.76 -7.14 5.72
N VAL A 430 -25.44 -5.90 5.31
CA VAL A 430 -26.43 -4.85 5.05
C VAL A 430 -27.25 -5.11 3.78
N HIS A 431 -26.69 -5.70 2.71
CA HIS A 431 -27.53 -5.98 1.53
C HIS A 431 -28.24 -7.33 1.56
N LYS A 432 -27.66 -8.36 2.17
CA LYS A 432 -28.23 -9.72 2.27
C LYS A 432 -28.59 -10.10 3.71
N PRO A 433 -29.42 -9.32 4.43
CA PRO A 433 -29.71 -9.53 5.86
C PRO A 433 -30.33 -10.89 6.21
N THR A 434 -30.95 -11.56 5.23
CA THR A 434 -31.70 -12.82 5.35
C THR A 434 -30.91 -14.06 4.91
N HIS A 435 -29.73 -13.88 4.34
CA HIS A 435 -28.89 -14.98 3.86
C HIS A 435 -28.32 -15.82 5.02
N PRO A 436 -28.19 -17.17 4.89
CA PRO A 436 -27.71 -18.03 5.98
C PRO A 436 -26.37 -17.57 6.58
N ASP A 437 -25.39 -17.26 5.72
CA ASP A 437 -24.07 -16.73 6.09
C ASP A 437 -24.10 -15.43 6.92
N THR A 438 -25.18 -14.64 6.89
CA THR A 438 -25.27 -13.37 7.62
C THR A 438 -25.17 -13.57 9.13
N ALA A 439 -25.70 -14.68 9.65
CA ALA A 439 -25.56 -15.03 11.06
C ALA A 439 -24.11 -15.37 11.47
N ILE A 440 -23.28 -15.81 10.52
CA ILE A 440 -21.84 -16.05 10.73
C ILE A 440 -21.08 -14.72 10.58
N ASN A 441 -21.40 -13.92 9.56
CA ASN A 441 -20.75 -12.64 9.32
C ASN A 441 -20.94 -11.64 10.46
N LEU A 442 -22.12 -11.61 11.11
CA LEU A 442 -22.33 -10.81 12.32
C LEU A 442 -21.35 -11.18 13.45
N LYS A 443 -21.09 -12.48 13.68
CA LYS A 443 -20.10 -12.92 14.69
C LYS A 443 -18.69 -12.48 14.33
N PHE A 444 -18.34 -12.47 13.05
CA PHE A 444 -17.05 -11.96 12.59
C PHE A 444 -16.94 -10.43 12.74
N LEU A 445 -18.03 -9.69 12.57
CA LEU A 445 -18.08 -8.26 12.90
C LEU A 445 -17.92 -8.02 14.40
N ASP A 446 -18.46 -8.88 15.27
CA ASP A 446 -18.23 -8.84 16.71
C ASP A 446 -16.75 -9.13 17.07
N VAL A 447 -16.11 -10.10 16.38
CA VAL A 447 -14.66 -10.37 16.52
C VAL A 447 -13.83 -9.16 16.10
N ALA A 448 -14.16 -8.53 14.96
CA ALA A 448 -13.48 -7.35 14.46
C ALA A 448 -13.66 -6.14 15.40
N ALA A 449 -14.87 -5.91 15.90
CA ALA A 449 -15.14 -4.88 16.90
C ALA A 449 -14.28 -5.11 18.16
N GLY A 450 -14.26 -6.33 18.68
CA GLY A 450 -13.42 -6.70 19.83
C GLY A 450 -11.92 -6.60 19.57
N TYR A 451 -11.46 -6.87 18.34
CA TYR A 451 -10.06 -6.65 17.93
C TYR A 451 -9.69 -5.17 17.96
N PHE A 452 -10.49 -4.32 17.30
CA PHE A 452 -10.25 -2.89 17.22
C PHE A 452 -10.40 -2.19 18.58
N SER A 453 -11.34 -2.59 19.45
CA SER A 453 -11.42 -2.06 20.82
C SER A 453 -10.19 -2.40 21.68
N ARG A 454 -9.54 -3.55 21.47
CA ARG A 454 -8.26 -3.83 22.15
C ARG A 454 -7.11 -2.99 21.58
N LEU A 455 -7.09 -2.75 20.27
CA LEU A 455 -6.10 -1.88 19.65
C LEU A 455 -6.25 -0.42 20.11
N ASP A 456 -7.48 0.03 20.33
CA ASP A 456 -7.80 1.35 20.90
C ASP A 456 -7.13 1.51 22.28
N LEU A 457 -7.30 0.49 23.13
CA LEU A 457 -6.71 0.45 24.47
C LEU A 457 -5.17 0.35 24.42
N ALA A 458 -4.62 -0.57 23.62
CA ALA A 458 -3.18 -0.77 23.48
C ALA A 458 -2.47 0.49 22.92
N SER A 459 -3.14 1.23 22.04
CA SER A 459 -2.60 2.45 21.44
C SER A 459 -2.89 3.73 22.22
N ALA A 460 -3.51 3.64 23.41
CA ALA A 460 -4.00 4.78 24.19
C ALA A 460 -4.85 5.77 23.36
N GLY A 461 -5.68 5.22 22.47
CA GLY A 461 -6.54 5.97 21.57
C GLY A 461 -5.81 6.63 20.39
N ALA A 462 -4.64 6.12 19.95
CA ALA A 462 -3.97 6.64 18.74
C ALA A 462 -4.82 6.38 17.50
N PHE A 463 -5.33 5.16 17.32
CA PHE A 463 -6.30 4.84 16.27
C PHE A 463 -7.72 5.24 16.70
N PRO A 464 -8.60 5.72 15.80
CA PRO A 464 -10.05 5.84 16.05
C PRO A 464 -10.76 4.47 16.03
N SER A 465 -10.14 3.47 16.64
CA SER A 465 -10.52 2.06 16.49
C SER A 465 -11.78 1.69 17.28
N GLY A 466 -12.07 2.39 18.37
CA GLY A 466 -13.36 2.28 19.07
C GLY A 466 -14.57 2.59 18.16
N ILE A 467 -14.43 3.49 17.18
CA ILE A 467 -15.50 3.85 16.24
C ILE A 467 -15.80 2.70 15.26
N VAL A 468 -14.82 1.85 14.97
CA VAL A 468 -14.99 0.69 14.07
C VAL A 468 -15.97 -0.34 14.65
N ALA A 469 -16.15 -0.38 15.97
CA ALA A 469 -17.17 -1.22 16.63
C ALA A 469 -18.61 -0.81 16.27
N GLU A 470 -18.85 0.43 15.83
CA GLU A 470 -20.19 0.89 15.46
C GLU A 470 -20.71 0.20 14.18
N PHE A 471 -19.84 -0.23 13.27
CA PHE A 471 -20.23 -1.05 12.11
C PHE A 471 -20.91 -2.36 12.52
N ALA A 472 -20.42 -3.03 13.57
CA ALA A 472 -21.06 -4.23 14.09
C ALA A 472 -22.45 -3.93 14.65
N GLN A 473 -22.60 -2.85 15.41
CA GLN A 473 -23.88 -2.42 15.97
C GLN A 473 -24.91 -2.10 14.87
N ILE A 474 -24.54 -1.28 13.89
CA ILE A 474 -25.38 -0.93 12.73
C ILE A 474 -25.83 -2.20 11.97
N ALA A 475 -24.92 -3.15 11.76
CA ALA A 475 -25.25 -4.42 11.12
C ALA A 475 -26.25 -5.27 11.92
N HIS A 476 -26.05 -5.40 13.24
CA HIS A 476 -26.98 -6.11 14.13
C HIS A 476 -28.36 -5.45 14.16
N GLU A 477 -28.43 -4.13 14.31
CA GLU A 477 -29.69 -3.36 14.31
C GLU A 477 -30.46 -3.55 12.99
N HIS A 478 -29.77 -3.40 11.84
CA HIS A 478 -30.38 -3.56 10.53
C HIS A 478 -30.93 -4.99 10.31
N VAL A 479 -30.15 -6.02 10.60
CA VAL A 479 -30.59 -7.42 10.45
C VAL A 479 -31.76 -7.76 11.37
N ARG A 480 -31.79 -7.22 12.60
CA ARG A 480 -32.93 -7.37 13.52
C ARG A 480 -34.18 -6.67 12.99
N ALA A 481 -34.06 -5.44 12.50
CA ALA A 481 -35.18 -4.68 11.95
C ALA A 481 -35.79 -5.35 10.70
N VAL A 482 -34.96 -5.91 9.81
CA VAL A 482 -35.46 -6.66 8.64
C VAL A 482 -36.18 -7.94 9.06
N LYS A 483 -35.60 -8.73 9.97
CA LYS A 483 -36.24 -9.97 10.46
C LYS A 483 -37.57 -9.72 11.17
N LEU A 484 -37.68 -8.63 11.93
CA LEU A 484 -38.94 -8.24 12.56
C LEU A 484 -40.02 -7.95 11.51
N ARG A 485 -39.70 -7.13 10.50
CA ARG A 485 -40.61 -6.85 9.37
C ARG A 485 -41.02 -8.10 8.60
N GLU A 486 -40.12 -9.06 8.40
CA GLU A 486 -40.50 -10.34 7.80
C GLU A 486 -41.46 -11.15 8.67
N THR A 487 -41.27 -11.18 10.00
CA THR A 487 -42.21 -11.85 10.92
C THR A 487 -43.53 -11.13 11.10
N GLU A 488 -43.57 -9.81 10.86
CA GLU A 488 -44.80 -9.01 10.83
C GLU A 488 -45.56 -9.27 9.52
N ASN A 489 -44.89 -9.13 8.37
CA ASN A 489 -45.48 -9.46 7.07
C ASN A 489 -45.98 -10.91 7.01
N GLN A 490 -45.25 -11.90 7.56
CA GLN A 490 -45.71 -13.30 7.62
C GLN A 490 -46.92 -13.53 8.53
N ARG A 491 -47.26 -12.59 9.42
CA ARG A 491 -48.51 -12.62 10.21
C ARG A 491 -49.66 -11.99 9.44
N ASP A 492 -49.39 -10.94 8.67
CA ASP A 492 -50.40 -10.25 7.84
C ASP A 492 -50.70 -11.03 6.54
N ASP A 493 -49.71 -11.70 5.95
CA ASP A 493 -49.85 -12.58 4.77
C ASP A 493 -50.64 -13.87 5.07
N LEU A 494 -50.87 -14.20 6.35
CA LEU A 494 -51.83 -15.25 6.76
C LEU A 494 -53.29 -14.80 6.59
N GLU A 495 -53.56 -13.52 6.32
CA GLU A 495 -54.90 -13.01 5.99
C GLU A 495 -55.09 -12.67 4.51
N ILE A 496 -54.04 -12.52 3.69
CA ILE A 496 -54.15 -12.24 2.24
C ILE A 496 -53.10 -13.01 1.40
N GLU A 497 -53.52 -14.08 0.72
CA GLU A 497 -52.73 -14.70 -0.35
C GLU A 497 -52.57 -13.74 -1.55
N SER A 498 -51.36 -13.21 -1.78
CA SER A 498 -50.99 -12.77 -3.14
C SER A 498 -49.50 -12.97 -3.46
N ASN A 499 -49.28 -13.71 -4.55
CA ASN A 499 -47.97 -14.03 -5.08
C ASN A 499 -47.21 -12.75 -5.51
N ARG A 500 -46.02 -12.50 -4.95
CA ARG A 500 -45.05 -11.55 -5.52
C ARG A 500 -43.73 -12.27 -5.83
N PRO A 501 -43.23 -12.20 -7.08
CA PRO A 501 -41.91 -12.74 -7.39
C PRO A 501 -40.84 -11.88 -6.70
N GLY A 502 -39.96 -12.52 -5.93
CA GLY A 502 -38.85 -11.82 -5.27
C GLY A 502 -37.91 -11.21 -6.31
N SER A 503 -37.79 -9.88 -6.30
CA SER A 503 -36.77 -9.17 -7.06
C SER A 503 -35.40 -9.50 -6.48
N GLN A 504 -34.67 -10.38 -7.14
CA GLN A 504 -33.32 -10.78 -6.76
C GLN A 504 -32.34 -9.62 -6.99
N GLU A 505 -32.25 -8.72 -6.03
CA GLU A 505 -31.35 -7.57 -6.08
C GLU A 505 -29.88 -8.04 -6.22
N GLN A 506 -29.23 -7.55 -7.28
CA GLN A 506 -27.85 -7.91 -7.56
C GLN A 506 -26.91 -7.21 -6.56
N TRP A 507 -25.99 -7.98 -6.01
CA TRP A 507 -24.91 -7.50 -5.16
C TRP A 507 -23.73 -7.02 -6.03
N PRO A 508 -23.09 -5.87 -5.77
CA PRO A 508 -23.36 -4.82 -4.77
C PRO A 508 -24.38 -3.74 -5.22
N LEU A 509 -24.89 -2.92 -4.29
CA LEU A 509 -25.84 -1.80 -4.51
C LEU A 509 -25.43 -0.83 -5.63
N ALA A 510 -24.12 -0.59 -5.75
CA ALA A 510 -23.49 0.11 -6.85
C ALA A 510 -22.19 -0.65 -7.17
N PRO A 511 -21.81 -0.80 -8.46
CA PRO A 511 -20.55 -1.43 -8.81
C PRO A 511 -19.40 -0.78 -8.03
N TRP A 512 -18.55 -1.59 -7.40
CA TRP A 512 -17.25 -1.15 -6.89
C TRP A 512 -16.60 -0.29 -7.98
N SER A 513 -16.12 0.92 -7.70
CA SER A 513 -15.30 1.60 -8.71
C SER A 513 -14.01 0.79 -8.95
N ALA A 514 -13.31 1.02 -10.06
CA ALA A 514 -11.99 0.42 -10.27
C ALA A 514 -11.01 0.78 -9.12
N GLN A 515 -11.19 1.98 -8.53
CA GLN A 515 -10.44 2.46 -7.37
C GLN A 515 -10.89 1.78 -6.07
N ASP A 516 -12.20 1.57 -5.86
CA ASP A 516 -12.73 0.82 -4.70
C ASP A 516 -12.19 -0.61 -4.71
N THR A 517 -12.25 -1.25 -5.89
CA THR A 517 -11.86 -2.65 -6.15
C THR A 517 -10.43 -2.95 -5.70
N PHE A 518 -9.53 -1.99 -5.93
CA PHE A 518 -8.12 -2.10 -5.63
C PHE A 518 -7.77 -1.64 -4.21
N ASN A 519 -8.35 -0.54 -3.71
CA ASN A 519 -7.90 0.07 -2.47
C ASN A 519 -8.30 -0.70 -1.21
N VAL A 520 -7.27 -1.09 -0.46
CA VAL A 520 -7.30 -1.74 0.86
C VAL A 520 -6.70 -0.80 1.93
N CYS A 521 -5.94 0.22 1.52
CA CYS A 521 -5.25 1.18 2.37
C CYS A 521 -5.91 2.58 2.41
N TRP A 522 -7.24 2.61 2.64
CA TRP A 522 -8.00 3.87 2.79
C TRP A 522 -7.37 4.84 3.82
N LEU A 523 -6.86 4.31 4.94
CA LEU A 523 -6.22 5.11 6.00
C LEU A 523 -4.93 5.81 5.55
N ASN A 524 -4.09 5.17 4.74
CA ASN A 524 -2.86 5.80 4.23
C ASN A 524 -3.22 6.91 3.23
N ALA A 525 -4.21 6.65 2.38
CA ALA A 525 -4.66 7.61 1.38
C ALA A 525 -5.28 8.88 1.98
N LEU A 526 -6.00 8.79 3.11
CA LEU A 526 -6.44 9.97 3.86
C LEU A 526 -5.25 10.83 4.32
N GLY A 527 -4.15 10.20 4.75
CA GLY A 527 -2.92 10.91 5.10
C GLY A 527 -2.25 11.59 3.92
N THR A 528 -2.07 10.89 2.81
CA THR A 528 -1.46 11.46 1.59
C THR A 528 -2.31 12.59 0.99
N ALA A 529 -3.63 12.44 0.95
CA ALA A 529 -4.54 13.47 0.45
C ALA A 529 -4.48 14.75 1.31
N PHE A 530 -4.39 14.63 2.63
CA PHE A 530 -4.30 15.77 3.55
C PHE A 530 -2.97 16.53 3.43
N VAL A 531 -1.85 15.84 3.19
CA VAL A 531 -0.55 16.49 2.92
C VAL A 531 -0.65 17.36 1.66
N ILE A 532 -1.28 16.84 0.60
CA ILE A 532 -1.51 17.59 -0.64
C ILE A 532 -2.40 18.81 -0.36
N GLU A 533 -3.49 18.66 0.40
CA GLU A 533 -4.41 19.75 0.73
C GLU A 533 -3.76 20.86 1.58
N LEU A 534 -2.93 20.52 2.57
CA LEU A 534 -2.14 21.48 3.36
C LEU A 534 -1.14 22.26 2.50
N THR A 535 -0.41 21.59 1.60
CA THR A 535 0.55 22.26 0.70
C THR A 535 -0.15 23.13 -0.34
N GLY A 536 -1.37 22.77 -0.76
CA GLY A 536 -2.21 23.59 -1.63
C GLY A 536 -2.72 24.88 -0.98
N MET A 537 -2.84 24.93 0.35
CA MET A 537 -3.32 26.12 1.09
C MET A 537 -2.23 27.13 1.47
N GLN A 538 -0.97 26.94 1.08
CA GLN A 538 0.11 27.93 1.32
C GLN A 538 0.30 28.95 0.19
N HIS A 539 -0.52 28.93 -0.86
CA HIS A 539 -0.54 29.96 -1.90
C HIS A 539 -1.65 31.01 -1.67
N ASP A 540 -1.56 31.72 -0.55
CA ASP A 540 -2.17 33.04 -0.41
C ASP A 540 -1.12 34.08 0.04
N SER A 541 -1.23 35.29 -0.50
CA SER A 541 -0.07 36.17 -0.72
C SER A 541 0.30 37.09 0.45
N SER A 542 1.59 37.49 0.47
CA SER A 542 2.17 38.67 1.16
C SER A 542 2.00 38.80 2.67
N ASP A 543 3.05 38.49 3.45
CA ASP A 543 3.84 39.50 4.20
C ASP A 543 4.73 38.85 5.29
N LEU A 544 6.01 38.58 4.99
CA LEU A 544 7.11 38.81 5.95
C LEU A 544 8.50 38.87 5.28
N MET A 545 9.40 39.62 5.92
CA MET A 545 10.71 40.07 5.42
C MET A 545 11.82 39.02 5.38
N ASP A 546 12.81 39.32 4.52
CA ASP A 546 14.26 39.08 4.69
C ASP A 546 14.72 38.44 6.02
N THR A 547 15.26 37.21 5.98
CA THR A 547 16.72 36.95 6.05
C THR A 547 17.06 35.45 6.23
N LYS A 548 18.08 34.99 5.48
CA LYS A 548 18.86 33.72 5.65
C LYS A 548 18.13 32.37 5.51
N MET A 549 18.24 31.74 4.34
CA MET A 549 18.74 30.34 4.16
C MET A 549 18.82 29.98 2.65
N PRO A 550 20.01 29.67 2.07
CA PRO A 550 20.11 29.34 0.63
C PRO A 550 19.81 27.87 0.27
N VAL A 551 19.63 26.98 1.25
CA VAL A 551 19.60 25.52 1.01
C VAL A 551 18.17 24.97 0.95
N LEU A 552 17.22 25.61 1.66
CA LEU A 552 15.82 25.19 1.66
C LEU A 552 15.07 25.61 0.39
N SER A 553 15.45 26.71 -0.28
CA SER A 553 14.77 27.18 -1.50
C SER A 553 15.00 26.27 -2.72
N CYS A 554 16.20 25.69 -2.86
CA CYS A 554 16.45 24.71 -3.92
C CYS A 554 15.73 23.37 -3.67
N MET A 555 15.48 23.01 -2.41
CA MET A 555 14.69 21.83 -2.10
C MET A 555 13.19 22.10 -2.20
N SER A 556 12.67 23.26 -1.77
CA SER A 556 11.23 23.54 -1.85
C SER A 556 10.73 23.52 -3.29
N ASP A 557 11.41 24.21 -4.19
CA ASP A 557 10.81 24.55 -5.48
C ASP A 557 10.84 23.34 -6.44
N GLU A 558 11.92 22.57 -6.48
CA GLU A 558 11.99 21.34 -7.30
C GLU A 558 11.23 20.14 -6.66
N PHE A 559 11.24 19.99 -5.33
CA PHE A 559 10.52 18.89 -4.65
C PHE A 559 9.01 19.07 -4.77
N TRP A 560 8.50 20.30 -4.56
CA TRP A 560 7.07 20.57 -4.71
C TRP A 560 6.63 20.68 -6.19
N GLU A 561 7.46 21.10 -7.16
CA GLU A 561 7.09 21.00 -8.58
C GLU A 561 6.90 19.54 -9.04
N MET A 562 7.66 18.59 -8.51
CA MET A 562 7.48 17.16 -8.83
C MET A 562 6.20 16.55 -8.23
N THR A 563 5.74 17.00 -7.06
CA THR A 563 4.51 16.50 -6.44
C THR A 563 3.25 17.31 -6.79
N SER A 564 3.38 18.56 -7.23
CA SER A 564 2.24 19.45 -7.50
C SER A 564 1.67 19.38 -8.93
N ARG A 565 2.29 18.61 -9.85
CA ARG A 565 1.70 18.30 -11.17
C ARG A 565 0.58 17.25 -11.11
N GLY A 566 -0.31 17.42 -10.12
CA GLY A 566 -1.62 16.78 -10.00
C GLY A 566 -2.79 17.70 -10.39
N ALA A 567 -2.52 18.88 -10.99
CA ALA A 567 -3.54 19.74 -11.58
C ALA A 567 -3.73 19.38 -13.07
N GLY A 568 -4.99 19.15 -13.47
CA GLY A 568 -5.32 18.53 -14.75
C GLY A 568 -4.91 19.32 -16.00
N LEU A 569 -3.86 18.85 -16.68
CA LEU A 569 -3.66 19.04 -18.11
C LEU A 569 -3.59 17.65 -18.76
N ASP A 570 -4.54 17.38 -19.66
CA ASP A 570 -4.55 16.16 -20.47
C ASP A 570 -3.28 16.15 -21.34
N LEU A 571 -2.36 15.24 -21.06
CA LEU A 571 -1.06 15.17 -21.76
C LEU A 571 -1.22 14.77 -23.24
N MET A 572 -2.38 14.22 -23.63
CA MET A 572 -2.75 13.98 -25.03
C MET A 572 -3.28 15.25 -25.72
N SER A 573 -3.78 16.24 -24.98
CA SER A 573 -4.27 17.51 -25.53
C SER A 573 -3.15 18.38 -26.13
N LEU A 574 -1.92 18.26 -25.59
CA LEU A 574 -0.72 18.91 -26.13
C LEU A 574 -0.35 18.44 -27.55
N PHE A 575 -0.84 17.28 -27.99
CA PHE A 575 -0.56 16.72 -29.31
C PHE A 575 -1.77 16.73 -30.27
N SER A 576 -2.97 17.13 -29.81
CA SER A 576 -4.17 17.24 -30.66
C SER A 576 -4.33 18.59 -31.39
N GLY A 577 -3.35 19.48 -31.31
CA GLY A 577 -3.45 20.89 -31.74
C GLY A 577 -3.01 21.25 -33.16
N PHE A 578 -2.55 20.31 -34.00
CA PHE A 578 -2.00 20.62 -35.33
C PHE A 578 -2.71 19.91 -36.49
N THR A 579 -3.99 20.25 -36.72
CA THR A 579 -4.65 20.00 -38.02
C THR A 579 -5.55 21.17 -38.45
N THR A 580 -5.24 21.76 -39.60
CA THR A 580 -6.05 22.70 -40.43
C THR A 580 -6.23 24.14 -39.86
N SER A 581 -6.15 25.24 -40.65
CA SER A 581 -6.14 25.39 -42.13
C SER A 581 -5.55 26.71 -42.67
N ALA A 582 -4.82 26.61 -43.80
CA ALA A 582 -4.74 27.55 -44.95
C ALA A 582 -4.13 28.98 -44.80
N PRO A 583 -3.76 29.69 -45.91
CA PRO A 583 -3.59 29.26 -47.31
C PRO A 583 -2.15 29.52 -47.89
N PHE A 584 -1.81 28.83 -48.99
CA PHE A 584 -0.64 29.16 -49.82
C PHE A 584 -1.01 30.12 -50.96
N ILE A 585 -0.17 31.14 -51.22
CA ILE A 585 -0.18 31.95 -52.46
C ILE A 585 1.27 32.10 -52.99
N HIS A 586 1.39 32.14 -54.32
CA HIS A 586 2.62 32.11 -55.13
C HIS A 586 3.64 33.24 -54.90
N GLN A 587 4.93 32.90 -55.05
CA GLN A 587 5.91 33.37 -56.06
C GLN A 587 7.15 32.44 -55.97
N ALA A 588 7.69 31.82 -57.04
CA ALA A 588 8.53 32.39 -58.12
C ALA A 588 9.73 33.20 -57.57
N ASP A 589 11.01 33.05 -57.94
CA ASP A 589 11.74 32.14 -58.86
C ASP A 589 13.27 32.36 -58.64
N SER A 590 14.28 31.60 -59.10
CA SER A 590 14.40 30.37 -59.93
C SER A 590 15.82 29.75 -59.77
N SER A 591 16.10 28.59 -60.41
CA SER A 591 17.45 28.00 -60.70
C SER A 591 18.29 27.43 -59.52
N GLY A 592 19.09 26.37 -59.69
CA GLY A 592 19.23 25.50 -60.85
C GLY A 592 20.24 24.34 -60.68
N HIS A 593 19.91 23.20 -61.29
CA HIS A 593 20.75 22.11 -61.81
C HIS A 593 21.85 21.38 -60.97
N ASN A 594 21.57 20.09 -60.81
CA ASN A 594 22.37 18.94 -61.26
C ASN A 594 23.54 18.36 -60.40
N ASP A 595 23.23 17.23 -59.76
CA ASP A 595 23.70 15.87 -60.14
C ASP A 595 25.21 15.50 -59.93
N PRO A 596 25.59 14.19 -59.94
CA PRO A 596 25.66 13.43 -58.68
C PRO A 596 26.98 12.60 -58.52
N ASN A 597 26.96 11.67 -57.54
CA ASN A 597 27.94 10.60 -57.27
C ASN A 597 29.31 11.00 -56.69
N LEU A 598 29.67 10.41 -55.54
CA LEU A 598 30.66 9.32 -55.49
C LEU A 598 30.77 8.69 -54.08
N ALA A 599 31.15 7.41 -54.04
CA ALA A 599 31.42 6.66 -52.82
C ALA A 599 32.86 6.88 -52.32
N LYS A 600 33.10 6.70 -51.01
CA LYS A 600 34.08 5.72 -50.46
C LYS A 600 34.23 5.79 -48.94
N ASP A 601 34.43 4.60 -48.37
CA ASP A 601 35.34 4.22 -47.27
C ASP A 601 35.83 5.30 -46.28
N SER A 602 35.42 5.15 -45.01
CA SER A 602 36.30 5.07 -43.83
C SER A 602 35.54 4.44 -42.66
#